data_AF-A0A416EDD1-F1
#
_entry.id   AF-A0A416EDD1-F1
#
_cell.length_a   1.000
_cell.length_b   1.000
_cell.length_c   1.000
_cell.angle_alpha   90.00
_cell.angle_beta   90.00
_cell.angle_gamma   90.00
#
_symmetry.space_group_name_H-M   'P 1'
#
loop_
_entity.id
_entity.type
_entity.pdbx_description
1 polymer ?
#
loop_
_entity_poly.entity_id
_entity_poly.type
_entity_poly.pdbx_seq_one_letter_code
_entity_poly.pdbx_strand_id
1 'polypeptide(L)'
;MWKSYKWILSKICKYSSASMFGEILCIVLAGILQPLLTFVLQNVIDAVSGLRFALACMLAIFYVLGLNLQGLTASFRAYMKASVHKNVGNGLQQEIVQKFSRIDYWVFEDRECRDVLQQIAVKPYEQLLNVYEHSLDMIRNAFSFAGLLWLLSQMGGIIPISFGLLSALNMYYVLSGDSNCRVFRAHSSGILPG
;
A
#
# COMPACT_ATOMS: atom_id res chain seq x y z
N MET A 1 -3.06 6.68 17.65
CA MET A 1 -3.00 6.24 16.24
C MET A 1 -4.35 5.71 15.73
N TRP A 2 -4.99 4.73 16.38
CA TRP A 2 -6.25 4.12 15.92
C TRP A 2 -7.43 5.10 15.75
N LYS A 3 -7.57 6.09 16.64
CA LYS A 3 -8.62 7.14 16.53
C LYS A 3 -8.45 8.00 15.27
N SER A 4 -7.23 8.41 14.96
CA SER A 4 -6.90 9.18 13.76
C SER A 4 -7.17 8.35 12.49
N TYR A 5 -6.76 7.07 12.47
CA TYR A 5 -6.99 6.20 11.31
C TYR A 5 -8.47 5.96 11.01
N LYS A 6 -9.30 5.73 12.05
CA LYS A 6 -10.76 5.63 11.91
C LYS A 6 -11.38 6.90 11.30
N TRP A 7 -10.87 8.07 11.66
CA TRP A 7 -11.35 9.33 11.13
C TRP A 7 -11.04 9.47 9.63
N ILE A 8 -9.83 9.08 9.21
CA ILE A 8 -9.41 9.06 7.80
C ILE A 8 -10.30 8.12 6.98
N LEU A 9 -10.49 6.89 7.46
CA LEU A 9 -11.36 5.90 6.81
C LEU A 9 -12.81 6.39 6.70
N SER A 10 -13.34 7.01 7.77
CA SER A 10 -14.70 7.56 7.76
C SER A 10 -14.86 8.69 6.73
N LYS A 11 -13.86 9.57 6.60
CA LYS A 11 -13.87 10.63 5.60
C LYS A 11 -13.80 10.06 4.17
N ILE A 12 -12.92 9.10 3.90
CA ILE A 12 -12.82 8.47 2.57
C ILE A 12 -14.11 7.70 2.23
N CYS A 13 -14.65 6.95 3.19
CA CYS A 13 -15.88 6.17 3.04
C CYS A 13 -17.11 7.05 2.74
N LYS A 14 -17.14 8.27 3.28
CA LYS A 14 -18.20 9.25 2.99
C LYS A 14 -18.24 9.69 1.52
N TYR A 15 -17.10 9.75 0.84
CA TYR A 15 -17.01 10.21 -0.55
C TYR A 15 -17.04 9.08 -1.58
N SER A 16 -16.58 7.87 -1.24
CA SER A 16 -16.51 6.77 -2.21
C SER A 16 -16.53 5.38 -1.58
N SER A 17 -17.60 5.04 -0.86
CA SER A 17 -17.77 3.74 -0.17
C SER A 17 -17.67 2.53 -1.12
N ALA A 18 -18.26 2.60 -2.32
CA ALA A 18 -18.25 1.51 -3.29
C ALA A 18 -16.86 1.28 -3.92
N SER A 19 -16.15 2.35 -4.29
CA SER A 19 -14.80 2.23 -4.87
C SER A 19 -13.78 1.76 -3.83
N MET A 20 -13.92 2.20 -2.58
CA MET A 20 -13.10 1.77 -1.45
C MET A 20 -13.28 0.28 -1.13
N PHE A 21 -14.53 -0.22 -1.11
CA PHE A 21 -14.80 -1.63 -0.89
C PHE A 21 -14.23 -2.50 -2.03
N GLY A 22 -14.40 -2.08 -3.28
CA GLY A 22 -13.83 -2.79 -4.42
C GLY A 22 -12.30 -2.79 -4.42
N GLU A 23 -11.66 -1.71 -3.99
CA GLU A 23 -10.20 -1.67 -3.83
C GLU A 23 -9.70 -2.67 -2.79
N ILE A 24 -10.33 -2.70 -1.61
CA ILE A 24 -10.00 -3.65 -0.53
C ILE A 24 -10.19 -5.09 -1.01
N LEU A 25 -11.30 -5.38 -1.69
CA LEU A 25 -11.57 -6.71 -2.25
C LEU A 25 -10.47 -7.13 -3.23
N CYS A 26 -10.07 -6.23 -4.14
CA CYS A 26 -8.99 -6.50 -5.10
C CYS A 26 -7.64 -6.71 -4.43
N ILE A 27 -7.36 -6.01 -3.33
CA ILE A 27 -6.13 -6.19 -2.57
C ILE A 27 -6.08 -7.55 -1.89
N VAL A 28 -7.17 -7.96 -1.25
CA VAL A 28 -7.26 -9.28 -0.61
C VAL A 28 -7.14 -10.38 -1.67
N LEU A 29 -7.85 -10.26 -2.79
CA LEU A 29 -7.74 -11.18 -3.92
C LEU A 29 -6.32 -11.25 -4.46
N ALA A 30 -5.66 -10.10 -4.70
CA ALA A 30 -4.29 -10.06 -5.18
C ALA A 30 -3.31 -10.67 -4.17
N GLY A 31 -3.55 -10.46 -2.87
CA GLY A 31 -2.75 -11.03 -1.78
C GLY A 31 -2.79 -12.55 -1.75
N ILE A 32 -3.96 -13.15 -1.99
CA ILE A 32 -4.18 -14.61 -2.03
C ILE A 32 -3.75 -15.23 -3.37
N LEU A 33 -3.91 -14.50 -4.48
CA LEU A 33 -3.57 -15.01 -5.80
C LEU A 33 -2.06 -15.24 -5.96
N GLN A 34 -1.24 -14.44 -5.29
CA GLN A 34 0.22 -14.53 -5.35
C GLN A 34 0.80 -15.86 -4.81
N PRO A 35 0.45 -16.32 -3.59
CA PRO A 35 0.84 -17.65 -3.13
C PRO A 35 0.19 -18.76 -3.96
N LEU A 36 -1.08 -18.61 -4.38
CA LEU A 36 -1.74 -19.60 -5.25
C LEU A 36 -0.98 -19.83 -6.56
N LEU A 37 -0.56 -18.75 -7.22
CA LEU A 37 0.18 -18.82 -8.47
C LEU A 37 1.56 -19.48 -8.27
N THR A 38 2.21 -19.21 -7.13
CA THR A 38 3.46 -19.86 -6.73
C THR A 38 3.29 -21.37 -6.55
N PHE A 39 2.17 -21.79 -5.94
CA PHE A 39 1.83 -23.21 -5.79
C PHE A 39 1.59 -23.90 -7.15
N VAL A 40 0.88 -23.26 -8.07
CA VAL A 40 0.70 -23.80 -9.43
C VAL A 40 2.04 -23.93 -10.14
N LEU A 41 2.92 -22.94 -10.03
CA LEU A 41 4.25 -22.98 -10.63
C LEU A 41 5.08 -24.16 -10.12
N GLN A 42 5.03 -24.44 -8.81
CA GLN A 42 5.71 -25.59 -8.23
C GLN A 42 5.21 -26.91 -8.84
N ASN A 43 3.89 -27.07 -8.97
CA ASN A 43 3.31 -28.26 -9.61
C ASN A 43 3.67 -28.38 -11.11
N VAL A 44 3.86 -27.26 -11.81
CA VAL A 44 4.37 -27.28 -13.19
C VAL A 44 5.79 -27.84 -13.21
N ILE A 45 6.68 -27.37 -12.31
CA ILE A 45 8.06 -27.83 -12.20
C ILE A 45 8.11 -29.34 -11.89
N ASP A 46 7.29 -29.80 -10.95
CA ASP A 46 7.21 -31.21 -10.57
C ASP A 46 6.65 -32.10 -11.70
N ALA A 47 5.72 -31.58 -12.50
CA ALA A 47 5.19 -32.29 -13.66
C ALA A 47 6.22 -32.43 -14.80
N VAL A 48 7.04 -31.38 -15.01
CA VAL A 48 8.13 -31.39 -15.99
C VAL A 48 9.24 -32.34 -15.56
N SER A 49 9.64 -32.30 -14.29
CA SER A 49 10.68 -33.20 -13.76
C SER A 49 10.22 -34.67 -13.76
N GLY A 50 8.93 -34.93 -13.53
CA GLY A 50 8.31 -36.23 -13.64
C GLY A 50 8.04 -36.71 -15.07
N LEU A 51 8.48 -35.98 -16.11
CA LEU A 51 8.28 -36.27 -17.54
C LEU A 51 6.79 -36.42 -17.95
N ARG A 52 5.87 -35.81 -17.19
CA ARG A 52 4.42 -35.85 -17.45
C ARG A 52 4.00 -34.67 -18.33
N PHE A 53 4.42 -34.70 -19.59
CA PHE A 53 4.30 -33.57 -20.52
C PHE A 53 2.86 -33.03 -20.69
N ALA A 54 1.86 -33.90 -20.82
CA ALA A 54 0.47 -33.48 -20.99
C ALA A 54 -0.08 -32.71 -19.76
N LEU A 55 0.29 -33.15 -18.56
CA LEU A 55 -0.12 -32.52 -17.31
C LEU A 55 0.63 -31.20 -17.10
N ALA A 56 1.93 -31.17 -17.43
CA ALA A 56 2.73 -29.94 -17.40
C ALA A 56 2.16 -28.86 -18.33
N CYS A 57 1.76 -29.21 -19.56
CA CYS A 57 1.14 -28.27 -20.49
C CYS A 57 -0.20 -27.72 -19.95
N MET A 58 -1.06 -28.56 -19.38
CA MET A 58 -2.32 -28.09 -18.79
C MET A 58 -2.10 -27.15 -17.60
N LEU A 59 -1.19 -27.48 -16.69
CA LEU A 59 -0.85 -26.62 -15.55
C LEU A 59 -0.18 -25.31 -16.01
N ALA A 60 0.63 -25.34 -17.06
CA ALA A 60 1.25 -24.15 -17.64
C ALA A 60 0.20 -23.20 -18.23
N ILE A 61 -0.82 -23.73 -18.92
CA ILE A 61 -1.96 -22.93 -19.39
C ILE A 61 -2.70 -22.28 -18.21
N PHE A 62 -2.94 -23.04 -17.14
CA PHE A 62 -3.59 -22.52 -15.94
C PHE A 62 -2.76 -21.43 -15.25
N TYR A 63 -1.43 -21.60 -15.21
CA TYR A 63 -0.50 -20.59 -14.70
C TYR A 63 -0.55 -19.28 -15.52
N VAL A 64 -0.51 -19.38 -16.85
CA VAL A 64 -0.63 -18.20 -17.74
C VAL A 64 -1.99 -17.52 -17.56
N LEU A 65 -3.07 -18.28 -17.41
CA LEU A 65 -4.40 -17.72 -17.12
C LEU A 65 -4.41 -16.98 -15.77
N GLY A 66 -3.77 -17.55 -14.75
CA GLY A 66 -3.60 -16.94 -13.43
C GLY A 66 -2.82 -15.62 -13.48
N LEU A 67 -1.74 -15.54 -14.26
CA LEU A 67 -1.00 -14.29 -14.49
C LEU A 67 -1.86 -13.21 -15.15
N ASN A 68 -2.65 -13.57 -16.15
CA ASN A 68 -3.59 -12.63 -16.80
C ASN A 68 -4.65 -12.13 -15.82
N LEU A 69 -5.19 -13.01 -14.98
CA LEU A 69 -6.14 -12.64 -13.92
C LEU A 69 -5.50 -11.68 -12.92
N GLN A 70 -4.24 -11.89 -12.55
CA GLN A 70 -3.50 -10.98 -11.67
C GLN A 70 -3.36 -9.58 -12.31
N GLY A 71 -3.01 -9.53 -13.60
CA GLY A 71 -2.92 -8.29 -14.37
C GLY A 71 -4.27 -7.54 -14.46
N LEU A 72 -5.36 -8.27 -14.67
CA LEU A 72 -6.71 -7.71 -14.68
C LEU A 72 -7.09 -7.12 -13.31
N THR A 73 -6.78 -7.84 -12.23
CA THR A 73 -7.06 -7.41 -10.85
C THR A 73 -6.26 -6.15 -10.49
N ALA A 74 -5.00 -6.07 -10.92
CA ALA A 74 -4.16 -4.89 -10.75
C ALA A 74 -4.70 -3.68 -11.54
N SER A 75 -5.16 -3.90 -12.78
CA SER A 75 -5.75 -2.85 -13.61
C SER A 75 -7.05 -2.32 -13.00
N PHE A 76 -7.92 -3.22 -12.51
CA PHE A 76 -9.16 -2.83 -11.84
C PHE A 76 -8.88 -2.07 -10.54
N ARG A 77 -7.85 -2.47 -9.77
CA ARG A 77 -7.39 -1.72 -8.60
C ARG A 77 -6.94 -0.31 -8.99
N ALA A 78 -6.16 -0.15 -10.05
CA ALA A 78 -5.70 1.15 -10.52
C ALA A 78 -6.87 2.07 -10.91
N TYR A 79 -7.89 1.52 -11.56
CA TYR A 79 -9.12 2.23 -11.88
C TYR A 79 -9.87 2.69 -10.63
N MET A 80 -10.07 1.79 -9.65
CA MET A 80 -10.73 2.12 -8.39
C MET A 80 -9.96 3.16 -7.57
N LYS A 81 -8.63 3.04 -7.51
CA LYS A 81 -7.74 4.02 -6.89
C LYS A 81 -7.87 5.40 -7.53
N ALA A 82 -7.93 5.48 -8.86
CA ALA A 82 -8.13 6.73 -9.58
C ALA A 82 -9.51 7.35 -9.27
N SER A 83 -10.55 6.52 -9.17
CA SER A 83 -11.90 6.95 -8.77
C SER A 83 -11.91 7.52 -7.34
N VAL A 84 -11.27 6.83 -6.38
CA VAL A 84 -11.13 7.30 -4.98
C VAL A 84 -10.37 8.62 -4.95
N HIS A 85 -9.24 8.74 -5.66
CA HIS A 85 -8.46 9.98 -5.75
C HIS A 85 -9.30 11.14 -6.26
N LYS A 86 -10.07 10.95 -7.34
CA LYS A 86 -10.92 11.98 -7.91
C LYS A 86 -12.04 12.41 -6.96
N ASN A 87 -12.72 11.44 -6.34
CA ASN A 87 -13.86 11.71 -5.45
C ASN A 87 -13.42 12.38 -4.14
N VAL A 88 -12.32 11.91 -3.55
CA VAL A 88 -11.74 12.50 -2.33
C VAL A 88 -11.15 13.87 -2.64
N GLY A 89 -10.42 14.02 -3.76
CA GLY A 89 -9.85 15.31 -4.17
C GLY A 89 -10.91 16.38 -4.33
N ASN A 90 -11.95 16.11 -5.12
CA ASN A 90 -13.04 17.07 -5.36
C ASN A 90 -13.84 17.36 -4.09
N GLY A 91 -14.16 16.34 -3.30
CA GLY A 91 -14.99 16.47 -2.09
C GLY A 91 -14.27 17.20 -0.95
N LEU A 92 -12.99 16.91 -0.74
CA LEU A 92 -12.20 17.52 0.32
C LEU A 92 -11.81 18.96 -0.04
N GLN A 93 -11.47 19.24 -1.30
CA GLN A 93 -11.19 20.61 -1.75
C GLN A 93 -12.42 21.52 -1.57
N GLN A 94 -13.62 21.05 -1.93
CA GLN A 94 -14.85 21.83 -1.73
C GLN A 94 -15.13 22.12 -0.24
N GLU A 95 -14.93 21.14 0.65
CA GLU A 95 -15.13 21.33 2.10
C GLU A 95 -14.10 22.31 2.69
N ILE A 96 -12.84 22.25 2.22
CA ILE A 96 -11.78 23.17 2.65
C ILE A 96 -12.11 24.59 2.17
N VAL A 97 -12.44 24.80 0.89
CA VAL A 97 -12.78 26.13 0.36
C VAL A 97 -13.97 26.75 1.10
N GLN A 98 -15.01 25.96 1.40
CA GLN A 98 -16.17 26.44 2.17
C GLN A 98 -15.84 26.78 3.64
N LYS A 99 -14.88 26.09 4.24
CA LYS A 99 -14.41 26.43 5.60
C LYS A 99 -13.55 27.68 5.59
N PHE A 100 -12.66 27.81 4.61
CA PHE A 100 -11.82 28.99 4.42
C PHE A 100 -12.63 30.26 4.15
N SER A 101 -13.72 30.17 3.39
CA SER A 101 -14.59 31.33 3.13
C SER A 101 -15.36 31.82 4.36
N ARG A 102 -15.33 31.08 5.48
CA ARG A 102 -15.98 31.44 6.75
C ARG A 102 -14.99 31.93 7.81
N ILE A 103 -13.69 31.97 7.50
CA ILE A 103 -12.67 32.47 8.41
C ILE A 103 -12.64 34.00 8.30
N ASP A 104 -12.67 34.68 9.43
CA ASP A 104 -12.59 36.15 9.46
C ASP A 104 -11.23 36.66 8.97
N TYR A 105 -11.24 37.82 8.32
CA TYR A 105 -10.06 38.36 7.62
C TYR A 105 -8.85 38.62 8.54
N TRP A 106 -9.08 38.94 9.81
CA TRP A 106 -8.02 39.24 10.79
C TRP A 106 -7.07 38.05 11.04
N VAL A 107 -7.54 36.81 10.82
CA VAL A 107 -6.74 35.58 10.97
C VAL A 107 -5.69 35.45 9.86
N PHE A 108 -5.87 36.13 8.72
CA PHE A 108 -4.91 36.11 7.61
C PHE A 108 -3.75 37.11 7.78
N GLU A 109 -3.89 38.06 8.69
CA GLU A 109 -2.86 39.06 9.01
C GLU A 109 -1.86 38.56 10.05
N ASP A 110 -2.27 37.60 10.90
CA ASP A 110 -1.39 36.99 11.89
C ASP A 110 -0.38 36.04 11.23
N ARG A 111 0.90 36.20 11.56
CA ARG A 111 2.03 35.44 10.98
C ARG A 111 1.92 33.95 11.31
N GLU A 112 1.58 33.61 12.55
CA GLU A 112 1.49 32.20 12.97
C GLU A 112 0.32 31.51 12.27
N CYS A 113 -0.79 32.22 12.11
CA CYS A 113 -1.95 31.71 11.40
C CYS A 113 -1.66 31.54 9.91
N ARG A 114 -0.89 32.45 9.28
CA ARG A 114 -0.47 32.33 7.87
C ARG A 114 0.38 31.08 7.61
N ASP A 115 1.28 30.71 8.52
CA ASP A 115 2.10 29.49 8.39
C ASP A 115 1.25 28.22 8.48
N VAL A 116 0.30 28.17 9.43
CA VAL A 116 -0.67 27.06 9.53
C VAL A 116 -1.55 26.99 8.29
N LEU A 117 -1.99 28.14 7.79
CA LEU A 117 -2.80 28.24 6.58
C LEU A 117 -2.04 27.75 5.35
N GLN A 118 -0.76 28.08 5.25
CA GLN A 118 0.12 27.64 4.19
C GLN A 118 0.37 26.13 4.26
N GLN A 119 0.52 25.55 5.45
CA GLN A 119 0.56 24.09 5.62
C GLN A 119 -0.75 23.41 5.18
N ILE A 120 -1.90 24.03 5.45
CA ILE A 120 -3.21 23.50 5.01
C ILE A 120 -3.42 23.69 3.50
N ALA A 121 -2.81 24.74 2.91
CA ALA A 121 -2.82 24.95 1.46
C ALA A 121 -1.92 23.94 0.72
N VAL A 122 -0.90 23.38 1.38
CA VAL A 122 -0.10 22.26 0.86
C VAL A 122 -0.95 20.97 0.91
N LYS A 123 -1.82 20.83 -0.09
CA LYS A 123 -2.59 19.63 -0.48
C LYS A 123 -2.67 18.51 0.58
N PRO A 124 -3.37 18.72 1.71
CA PRO A 124 -3.47 17.74 2.79
C PRO A 124 -4.12 16.42 2.34
N TYR A 125 -4.89 16.45 1.25
CA TYR A 125 -5.51 15.27 0.67
C TYR A 125 -4.49 14.28 0.07
N GLU A 126 -3.38 14.75 -0.51
CA GLU A 126 -2.37 13.86 -1.11
C GLU A 126 -1.64 13.08 -0.01
N GLN A 127 -1.28 13.75 1.08
CA GLN A 127 -0.68 13.09 2.25
C GLN A 127 -1.64 12.06 2.88
N LEU A 128 -2.93 12.42 2.98
CA LEU A 128 -3.97 11.53 3.50
C LEU A 128 -4.12 10.26 2.65
N LEU A 129 -4.16 10.42 1.33
CA LEU A 129 -4.27 9.32 0.38
C LEU A 129 -3.01 8.45 0.40
N ASN A 130 -1.83 9.04 0.52
CA ASN A 130 -0.58 8.29 0.59
C ASN A 130 -0.51 7.39 1.84
N VAL A 131 -0.97 7.88 3.00
CA VAL A 131 -1.08 7.06 4.22
C VAL A 131 -2.08 5.92 4.04
N TYR A 132 -3.22 6.19 3.39
CA TYR A 132 -4.22 5.17 3.08
C TYR A 132 -3.65 4.08 2.14
N GLU A 133 -2.97 4.47 1.07
CA GLU A 133 -2.37 3.53 0.11
C GLU A 133 -1.29 2.66 0.75
N HIS A 134 -0.40 3.25 1.53
CA HIS A 134 0.62 2.50 2.24
C HIS A 134 0.02 1.50 3.23
N SER A 135 -1.08 1.86 3.92
CA SER A 135 -1.76 0.94 4.83
C SER A 135 -2.37 -0.26 4.09
N LEU A 136 -2.90 -0.03 2.90
CA LEU A 136 -3.46 -1.07 2.03
C LEU A 136 -2.40 -2.00 1.46
N ASP A 137 -1.27 -1.45 1.02
CA ASP A 137 -0.14 -2.26 0.55
C ASP A 137 0.50 -3.07 1.68
N MET A 138 0.54 -2.54 2.90
CA MET A 138 0.95 -3.33 4.08
C MET A 138 0.04 -4.53 4.30
N ILE A 139 -1.28 -4.36 4.20
CA ILE A 139 -2.24 -5.47 4.33
C ILE A 139 -2.01 -6.50 3.22
N ARG A 140 -1.88 -6.05 1.97
CA ARG A 140 -1.58 -6.94 0.83
C ARG A 140 -0.34 -7.78 1.09
N ASN A 141 0.76 -7.12 1.47
CA ASN A 141 2.03 -7.78 1.70
C ASN A 141 1.96 -8.75 2.88
N ALA A 142 1.20 -8.43 3.93
CA ALA A 142 0.98 -9.35 5.04
C ALA A 142 0.28 -10.65 4.59
N PHE A 143 -0.77 -10.56 3.76
CA PHE A 143 -1.44 -11.74 3.20
C PHE A 143 -0.52 -12.55 2.30
N SER A 144 0.22 -11.91 1.41
CA SER A 144 1.17 -12.61 0.53
C SER A 144 2.31 -13.26 1.32
N PHE A 145 2.84 -12.58 2.33
CA PHE A 145 3.89 -13.11 3.20
C PHE A 145 3.40 -14.32 4.00
N ALA A 146 2.19 -14.24 4.58
CA ALA A 146 1.57 -15.36 5.29
C ALA A 146 1.34 -16.57 4.36
N GLY A 147 0.84 -16.33 3.15
CA GLY A 147 0.61 -17.40 2.18
C GLY A 147 1.91 -18.05 1.69
N LEU A 148 2.97 -17.27 1.48
CA LEU A 148 4.28 -17.80 1.11
C LEU A 148 4.91 -18.60 2.26
N LEU A 149 4.84 -18.11 3.50
CA LEU A 149 5.32 -18.86 4.66
C LEU A 149 4.58 -20.20 4.82
N TRP A 150 3.27 -20.20 4.60
CA TRP A 150 2.46 -21.42 4.63
C TRP A 150 2.93 -22.44 3.59
N LEU A 151 3.17 -22.00 2.35
CA LEU A 151 3.67 -22.87 1.27
C LEU A 151 5.06 -23.42 1.57
N LEU A 152 5.98 -22.57 2.03
CA LEU A 152 7.35 -22.98 2.35
C LEU A 152 7.41 -23.96 3.51
N SER A 153 6.48 -23.87 4.47
CA SER A 153 6.35 -24.85 5.56
C SER A 153 6.13 -26.28 5.06
N GLN A 154 5.44 -26.44 3.92
CA GLN A 154 5.18 -27.77 3.33
C GLN A 154 6.43 -28.39 2.69
N MET A 155 7.42 -27.59 2.30
CA MET A 155 8.66 -28.06 1.65
C MET A 155 9.78 -28.39 2.65
N GLY A 156 9.57 -28.15 3.95
CA GLY A 156 10.51 -28.45 5.03
C GLY A 156 10.79 -27.24 5.93
N GLY A 157 10.97 -27.48 7.24
CA GLY A 157 10.98 -26.41 8.25
C GLY A 157 12.15 -25.42 8.20
N ILE A 158 13.25 -25.73 7.52
CA ILE A 158 14.45 -24.85 7.47
C ILE A 158 14.25 -23.67 6.50
N ILE A 159 13.54 -23.90 5.39
CA ILE A 159 13.30 -22.90 4.34
C ILE A 159 12.43 -21.72 4.81
N PRO A 160 11.31 -21.90 5.54
CA PRO A 160 10.53 -20.77 6.05
C PRO A 160 11.29 -19.99 7.14
N ILE A 161 12.13 -20.67 7.95
CA ILE A 161 12.94 -20.01 8.99
C ILE A 161 13.98 -19.09 8.35
N SER A 162 14.71 -19.57 7.33
CA SER A 162 15.71 -18.77 6.63
C SER A 162 15.07 -17.59 5.88
N PHE A 163 13.93 -17.81 5.20
CA PHE A 163 13.18 -16.75 4.53
C PHE A 163 12.67 -15.69 5.52
N GLY A 164 12.12 -16.10 6.66
CA GLY A 164 11.68 -15.21 7.73
C GLY A 164 12.83 -14.36 8.27
N LEU A 165 13.97 -14.97 8.58
CA LEU A 165 15.15 -14.26 9.09
C LEU A 165 15.67 -13.22 8.10
N LEU A 166 15.71 -13.56 6.81
CA LEU A 166 16.20 -12.68 5.76
C LEU A 166 15.26 -11.49 5.53
N SER A 167 13.95 -11.72 5.62
CA SER A 167 12.94 -10.64 5.57
C SER A 167 13.04 -9.70 6.77
N ALA A 168 13.27 -10.23 7.97
CA ALA A 168 13.45 -9.44 9.20
C ALA A 168 14.75 -8.62 9.15
N LEU A 169 15.84 -9.20 8.63
CA LEU A 169 17.10 -8.48 8.40
C LEU A 169 16.89 -7.33 7.41
N ASN A 170 16.20 -7.56 6.30
CA ASN A 170 15.91 -6.50 5.33
C ASN A 170 15.10 -5.35 5.97
N MET A 171 14.11 -5.68 6.79
CA MET A 171 13.35 -4.69 7.56
C MET A 171 14.23 -3.90 8.54
N TYR A 172 15.17 -4.56 9.22
CA TYR A 172 16.13 -3.91 10.11
C TYR A 172 17.05 -2.94 9.36
N TYR A 173 17.57 -3.33 8.20
CA TYR A 173 18.39 -2.45 7.35
C TYR A 173 17.63 -1.23 6.85
N VAL A 174 16.38 -1.39 6.41
CA VAL A 174 15.53 -0.27 5.97
C VAL A 174 15.27 0.72 7.10
N LEU A 175 15.00 0.23 8.31
CA LEU A 175 14.78 1.08 9.48
C LEU A 175 16.06 1.80 9.95
N SER A 176 17.22 1.14 9.83
CA SER A 176 18.52 1.73 10.17
C SER A 176 19.04 2.72 9.10
N GLY A 177 18.57 2.63 7.85
CA GLY A 177 18.88 3.59 6.79
C GLY A 177 18.12 4.91 6.96
N ASP A 178 16.87 4.86 7.40
CA ASP A 178 16.02 6.04 7.58
C ASP A 178 16.40 6.89 8.83
N SER A 179 17.00 6.27 9.85
CA SER A 179 17.58 7.00 10.99
C SER A 179 18.83 7.80 10.59
N ASN A 180 19.67 7.28 9.69
CA ASN A 180 20.83 8.03 9.17
C ASN A 180 20.41 9.26 8.34
N CYS A 181 19.33 9.16 7.55
CA CYS A 181 18.80 10.31 6.79
C CYS A 181 18.24 11.42 7.70
N ARG A 182 17.66 11.07 8.86
CA ARG A 182 17.21 12.06 9.86
C ARG A 182 18.37 12.70 10.63
N VAL A 183 19.42 11.93 10.95
CA VAL A 183 20.63 12.48 11.59
C VAL A 183 21.38 13.44 10.65
N PHE A 184 21.50 13.12 9.36
CA PHE A 184 22.11 14.04 8.38
C PHE A 184 21.30 15.33 8.17
N ARG A 185 19.96 15.27 8.22
CA ARG A 185 19.13 16.49 8.12
C ARG A 185 19.20 17.35 9.38
N ALA A 186 19.30 16.74 10.57
CA ALA A 186 19.50 17.46 11.83
C ALA A 186 20.90 18.11 11.92
N HIS A 187 21.92 17.46 11.34
CA HIS A 187 23.29 17.99 11.33
C HIS A 187 23.48 19.12 10.29
N SER A 188 22.69 19.13 9.21
CA SER A 188 22.67 20.19 8.20
C SER A 188 21.90 21.45 8.62
N SER A 189 21.07 21.40 9.66
CA SER A 189 20.35 22.55 10.23
C SER A 189 21.06 23.16 11.45
N GLY A 190 22.29 22.72 11.77
CA GLY A 190 22.96 23.03 13.04
C GLY A 190 24.36 23.66 12.95
N ILE A 191 24.77 24.24 11.82
CA ILE A 191 26.04 24.97 11.65
C ILE A 191 25.80 26.05 10.56
N LEU A 192 25.81 27.37 10.77
CA LEU A 192 26.17 28.25 11.88
C LEU A 192 25.35 29.56 11.82
N PRO A 193 25.16 30.22 12.98
CA PRO A 193 24.85 31.64 13.13
C PRO A 193 26.11 32.51 12.96
N GLY A 194 25.92 33.80 12.67
CA GLY A 194 26.99 34.81 12.58
C GLY A 194 27.02 35.50 11.24
#